data_AF-A0A964PQS3-F1
#
_entry.id   AF-A0A964PQS3-F1
#
_cell.length_a   1.000
_cell.length_b   1.000
_cell.length_c   1.000
_cell.angle_alpha   90.00
_cell.angle_beta   90.00
_cell.angle_gamma   90.00
#
_symmetry.space_group_name_H-M   'P 1'
#
loop_
_entity.id
_entity.type
_entity.pdbx_description
1 polymer ?
#
loop_
_entity_poly.entity_id
_entity_poly.type
_entity_poly.pdbx_seq_one_letter_code
_entity_poly.pdbx_strand_id
1 'polypeptide(L)'
;MDLKATFAQLRIGIALDAIDHSTQTHYESWARLDTWRMRSEALPLAVGVMPEQWDDHLRQVNGRVAASQLEMALADYCGLPALDSEIVPGRIRQWMQSLGIDLPLSLARLLDFISVLLPAQAATTVLPESPVEDRCTILGAALSLITKVPEQCVDADGYFDCARIAHLIFAQAIYWFPLAPPGLSEAEAAALLRQWVAQ
;
A
#
# COMPACT_ATOMS: atom_id res chain seq x y z
N MET A 1 13.17 -19.89 18.40
CA MET A 1 11.78 -20.12 17.96
C MET A 1 11.80 -20.22 16.45
N ASP A 2 11.24 -21.29 15.87
CA ASP A 2 11.26 -21.48 14.41
C ASP A 2 10.01 -20.86 13.76
N LEU A 3 10.14 -19.61 13.34
CA LEU A 3 9.05 -18.85 12.73
C LEU A 3 8.54 -19.47 11.41
N LYS A 4 9.39 -20.19 10.68
CA LYS A 4 8.98 -20.87 9.44
C LYS A 4 8.04 -22.01 9.74
N ALA A 5 8.37 -22.82 10.74
CA ALA A 5 7.51 -23.90 11.20
C ALA A 5 6.17 -23.37 11.72
N THR A 6 6.19 -22.25 12.45
CA THR A 6 4.97 -21.58 12.95
C THR A 6 4.07 -21.09 11.79
N PHE A 7 4.64 -20.47 10.75
CA PHE A 7 3.88 -20.09 9.56
C PHE A 7 3.35 -21.31 8.80
N ALA A 8 4.14 -22.37 8.66
CA ALA A 8 3.71 -23.60 7.98
C ALA A 8 2.51 -24.24 8.69
N GLN A 9 2.49 -24.25 10.02
CA GLN A 9 1.35 -24.72 10.80
C GLN A 9 0.09 -23.90 10.52
N LEU A 10 0.20 -22.57 10.45
CA LEU A 10 -0.94 -21.69 10.17
C LEU A 10 -1.40 -21.75 8.71
N ARG A 11 -0.57 -22.28 7.80
CA ARG A 11 -0.89 -22.41 6.37
C ARG A 11 -1.48 -23.76 5.98
N ILE A 12 -1.70 -24.65 6.95
CA ILE A 12 -2.33 -25.95 6.68
C ILE A 12 -3.70 -25.73 6.04
N GLY A 13 -3.90 -26.30 4.85
CA GLY A 13 -5.15 -26.20 4.10
C GLY A 13 -5.32 -24.93 3.26
N ILE A 14 -4.32 -24.03 3.22
CA ILE A 14 -4.37 -22.80 2.43
C ILE A 14 -3.64 -22.99 1.10
N ALA A 15 -4.31 -22.65 -0.01
CA ALA A 15 -3.71 -22.59 -1.33
C ALA A 15 -3.10 -21.21 -1.58
N LEU A 16 -1.84 -20.99 -1.20
CA LEU A 16 -1.14 -19.70 -1.32
C LEU A 16 -0.98 -19.19 -2.76
N ASP A 17 -1.01 -20.11 -3.73
CA ASP A 17 -0.89 -19.85 -5.16
C ASP A 17 -2.24 -19.84 -5.89
N ALA A 18 -3.36 -19.90 -5.15
CA ALA A 18 -4.68 -19.78 -5.76
C ALA A 18 -4.86 -18.36 -6.31
N ILE A 19 -4.74 -18.22 -7.63
CA ILE A 19 -5.04 -16.99 -8.37
C ILE A 19 -6.52 -17.04 -8.79
N ASP A 20 -7.43 -17.17 -7.82
CA ASP A 20 -8.84 -16.98 -8.12
C ASP A 20 -9.19 -15.48 -8.08
N HIS A 21 -10.13 -15.08 -8.94
CA HIS A 21 -10.49 -13.68 -9.11
C HIS A 21 -11.04 -13.07 -7.80
N SER A 22 -11.74 -13.86 -6.99
CA SER A 22 -12.27 -13.42 -5.69
C SER A 22 -11.16 -13.03 -4.73
N THR A 23 -10.17 -13.89 -4.54
CA THR A 23 -9.01 -13.71 -3.68
C THR A 23 -8.18 -12.50 -4.14
N GLN A 24 -8.00 -12.33 -5.45
CA GLN A 24 -7.34 -11.14 -6.00
C GLN A 24 -8.10 -9.85 -5.67
N THR A 25 -9.41 -9.79 -5.93
CA THR A 25 -10.23 -8.60 -5.65
C THR A 25 -10.23 -8.23 -4.17
N HIS A 26 -10.19 -9.22 -3.28
CA HIS A 26 -10.07 -8.96 -1.83
C HIS A 26 -8.71 -8.38 -1.44
N TYR A 27 -7.60 -8.95 -1.95
CA TYR A 27 -6.30 -8.36 -1.68
C TYR A 27 -6.18 -6.94 -2.26
N GLU A 28 -6.79 -6.67 -3.41
CA GLU A 28 -6.85 -5.32 -3.98
C GLU A 28 -7.61 -4.34 -3.08
N SER A 29 -8.72 -4.75 -2.44
CA SER A 29 -9.43 -3.86 -1.50
C SER A 29 -8.59 -3.54 -0.26
N TRP A 30 -7.81 -4.50 0.22
CA TRP A 30 -6.92 -4.31 1.38
C TRP A 30 -5.67 -3.50 1.04
N ALA A 31 -5.14 -3.66 -0.17
CA ALA A 31 -3.96 -2.95 -0.65
C ALA A 31 -4.20 -1.44 -0.87
N ARG A 32 -5.45 -0.98 -0.85
CA ARG A 32 -5.83 0.45 -0.87
C ARG A 32 -5.63 1.14 0.47
N LEU A 33 -5.48 0.40 1.56
CA LEU A 33 -5.29 0.97 2.90
C LEU A 33 -3.81 1.27 3.13
N ASP A 34 -3.53 2.47 3.65
CA ASP A 34 -2.16 2.91 3.96
C ASP A 34 -1.57 2.14 5.15
N THR A 35 -2.43 1.69 6.07
CA THR A 35 -2.07 0.93 7.25
C THR A 35 -3.01 -0.25 7.48
N TRP A 36 -2.49 -1.29 8.11
CA TRP A 36 -3.25 -2.45 8.59
C TRP A 36 -3.00 -2.66 10.08
N ARG A 37 -4.01 -3.13 10.80
CA ARG A 37 -3.86 -3.61 12.17
C ARG A 37 -3.01 -4.88 12.16
N MET A 38 -1.90 -4.85 12.88
CA MET A 38 -0.89 -5.91 12.88
C MET A 38 -1.52 -7.30 13.12
N ARG A 39 -2.31 -7.41 14.19
CA ARG A 39 -2.89 -8.68 14.65
C ARG A 39 -4.07 -9.16 13.83
N SER A 40 -5.04 -8.28 13.58
CA SER A 40 -6.33 -8.67 13.01
C SER A 40 -6.35 -8.65 11.49
N GLU A 41 -5.39 -8.00 10.84
CA GLU A 41 -5.42 -7.78 9.39
C GLU A 41 -4.12 -8.24 8.73
N ALA A 42 -3.00 -7.69 9.18
CA ALA A 42 -1.73 -7.91 8.51
C ALA A 42 -1.21 -9.35 8.63
N LEU A 43 -1.27 -9.94 9.82
CA LEU A 43 -0.86 -11.33 10.04
C LEU A 43 -1.76 -12.33 9.30
N PRO A 44 -3.10 -12.25 9.35
CA PRO A 44 -3.98 -13.09 8.53
C PRO A 44 -3.66 -13.02 7.04
N LEU A 45 -3.54 -11.81 6.49
CA LEU A 45 -3.21 -11.60 5.08
C LEU A 45 -1.83 -12.17 4.72
N ALA A 46 -0.85 -12.08 5.62
CA ALA A 46 0.47 -12.69 5.43
C ALA A 46 0.42 -14.22 5.44
N VAL A 47 -0.46 -14.81 6.24
CA VAL A 47 -0.71 -16.26 6.28
C VAL A 47 -1.47 -16.70 5.03
N GLY A 48 -2.28 -15.84 4.42
CA GLY A 48 -3.13 -16.13 3.27
C GLY A 48 -4.60 -16.36 3.64
N VAL A 49 -5.01 -15.92 4.84
CA VAL A 49 -6.39 -15.99 5.33
C VAL A 49 -6.98 -14.59 5.32
N MET A 50 -8.26 -14.49 4.96
CA MET A 50 -8.96 -13.21 5.06
C MET A 50 -9.15 -12.81 6.53
N PRO A 51 -8.96 -11.52 6.90
CA PRO A 51 -9.13 -11.03 8.27
C PRO A 51 -10.43 -11.48 8.94
N GLU A 52 -11.55 -11.44 8.22
CA GLU A 52 -12.87 -11.87 8.69
C GLU A 52 -13.00 -13.37 8.96
N GLN A 53 -12.12 -14.20 8.39
CA GLN A 53 -12.08 -15.66 8.59
C GLN A 53 -11.04 -16.09 9.61
N TRP A 54 -10.25 -15.15 10.13
CA TRP A 54 -9.05 -15.46 10.91
C TRP A 54 -9.34 -16.28 12.17
N ASP A 55 -10.33 -15.85 12.95
CA ASP A 55 -10.67 -16.52 14.20
C ASP A 55 -11.15 -17.96 14.00
N ASP A 56 -11.90 -18.21 12.93
CA ASP A 56 -12.40 -19.53 12.57
C ASP A 56 -11.27 -20.42 12.04
N HIS A 57 -10.38 -19.87 11.21
CA HIS A 57 -9.19 -20.58 10.76
C HIS A 57 -8.30 -21.01 11.93
N LEU A 58 -8.04 -20.10 12.88
CA LEU A 58 -7.25 -20.41 14.08
C LEU A 58 -7.86 -21.51 14.94
N ARG A 59 -9.19 -21.62 14.98
CA ARG A 59 -9.87 -22.73 15.66
C ARG A 59 -9.66 -24.04 14.90
N GLN A 60 -9.78 -24.02 13.57
CA GLN A 60 -9.64 -25.22 12.73
C GLN A 60 -8.23 -25.82 12.80
N VAL A 61 -7.19 -24.98 12.73
CA VAL A 61 -5.79 -25.44 12.76
C VAL A 61 -5.19 -25.50 14.17
N ASN A 62 -6.00 -25.25 15.20
CA ASN A 62 -5.56 -25.08 16.59
C ASN A 62 -4.34 -24.13 16.71
N GLY A 63 -4.39 -23.03 15.96
CA GLY A 63 -3.25 -22.17 15.66
C GLY A 63 -3.05 -21.00 16.63
N ARG A 64 -3.88 -20.85 17.67
CA ARG A 64 -3.86 -19.65 18.53
C ARG A 64 -2.49 -19.36 19.15
N VAL A 65 -1.80 -20.41 19.61
CA VAL A 65 -0.44 -20.26 20.18
C VAL A 65 0.57 -19.85 19.11
N ALA A 66 0.48 -20.45 17.92
CA ALA A 66 1.32 -20.12 16.78
C ALA A 66 1.10 -18.68 16.31
N ALA A 67 -0.16 -18.22 16.24
CA ALA A 67 -0.51 -16.85 15.91
C ALA A 67 0.09 -15.86 16.92
N SER A 68 -0.09 -16.09 18.22
CA SER A 68 0.49 -15.21 19.25
C SER A 68 2.02 -15.16 19.20
N GLN A 69 2.68 -16.25 18.84
CA GLN A 69 4.14 -16.26 18.63
C GLN A 69 4.56 -15.38 17.44
N LEU A 70 3.82 -15.44 16.33
CA LEU A 70 4.07 -14.58 15.17
C LEU A 70 3.73 -13.11 15.46
N GLU A 71 2.66 -12.85 16.20
CA GLU A 71 2.27 -11.50 16.64
C GLU A 71 3.40 -10.83 17.43
N MET A 72 3.98 -11.53 18.42
CA MET A 72 5.13 -11.03 19.20
C MET A 72 6.36 -10.81 18.32
N ALA A 73 6.70 -11.76 17.45
CA ALA A 73 7.87 -11.65 16.59
C ALA A 73 7.75 -10.49 15.58
N LEU A 74 6.55 -10.24 15.07
CA LEU A 74 6.27 -9.11 14.19
C LEU A 74 6.33 -7.78 14.95
N ALA A 75 5.76 -7.72 16.15
CA ALA A 75 5.84 -6.53 17.00
C ALA A 75 7.29 -6.17 17.32
N ASP A 76 8.12 -7.16 17.68
CA ASP A 76 9.55 -6.99 17.94
C ASP A 76 10.30 -6.50 16.69
N TYR A 77 10.01 -7.09 15.52
CA TYR A 77 10.63 -6.69 14.26
C TYR A 77 10.29 -5.23 13.88
N CYS A 78 9.04 -4.83 14.09
CA CYS A 78 8.57 -3.49 13.77
C CYS A 78 8.82 -2.46 14.89
N GLY A 79 9.30 -2.89 16.06
CA GLY A 79 9.49 -2.02 17.23
C GLY A 79 8.18 -1.43 17.78
N LEU A 80 7.09 -2.18 17.71
CA LEU A 80 5.75 -1.67 18.03
C LEU A 80 5.45 -1.76 19.54
N PRO A 81 4.80 -0.75 20.11
CA PRO A 81 4.48 -0.71 21.53
C PRO A 81 3.28 -1.58 21.93
N ALA A 82 2.42 -1.97 20.97
CA ALA A 82 1.23 -2.76 21.21
C ALA A 82 0.93 -3.73 20.06
N LEU A 83 0.26 -4.85 20.36
CA LEU A 83 -0.13 -5.85 19.37
C LEU A 83 -1.26 -5.38 18.43
N ASP A 84 -2.00 -4.35 18.83
CA ASP A 84 -3.04 -3.73 17.99
C ASP A 84 -2.50 -2.49 17.23
N SER A 85 -1.18 -2.30 17.20
CA SER A 85 -0.58 -1.22 16.44
C SER A 85 -0.82 -1.39 14.93
N GLU A 86 -0.95 -0.25 14.27
CA GLU A 86 -1.04 -0.18 12.82
C GLU A 86 0.35 -0.30 12.19
N ILE A 87 0.40 -0.97 11.06
CA ILE A 87 1.63 -1.18 10.29
C ILE A 87 1.40 -0.90 8.81
N VAL A 88 2.44 -0.38 8.16
CA VAL A 88 2.44 -0.17 6.72
C VAL A 88 2.58 -1.53 6.01
N PRO A 89 1.77 -1.83 4.97
CA PRO A 89 1.82 -3.09 4.23
C PRO A 89 3.22 -3.51 3.76
N GLY A 90 4.04 -2.55 3.34
CA GLY A 90 5.43 -2.79 2.93
C GLY A 90 6.31 -3.38 4.05
N ARG A 91 6.02 -3.11 5.32
CA ARG A 91 6.76 -3.70 6.46
C ARG A 91 6.50 -5.20 6.59
N ILE A 92 5.29 -5.67 6.30
CA ILE A 92 4.99 -7.11 6.23
C ILE A 92 5.80 -7.76 5.12
N ARG A 93 5.87 -7.12 3.93
CA ARG A 93 6.67 -7.64 2.81
C ARG A 93 8.13 -7.80 3.20
N GLN A 94 8.72 -6.78 3.82
CA GLN A 94 10.11 -6.80 4.29
C GLN A 94 10.35 -7.87 5.36
N TRP A 95 9.45 -7.99 6.33
CA TRP A 95 9.54 -8.99 7.38
C TRP A 95 9.53 -10.41 6.80
N MET A 96 8.58 -10.71 5.93
CA MET A 96 8.46 -12.01 5.26
C MET A 96 9.70 -12.36 4.43
N GLN A 97 10.24 -11.38 3.70
CA GLN A 97 11.51 -11.53 2.97
C GLN A 97 12.69 -11.81 3.91
N SER A 98 12.79 -11.10 5.04
CA SER A 98 13.85 -11.31 6.02
C SER A 98 13.82 -12.72 6.64
N LEU A 99 12.64 -13.31 6.75
CA LEU A 99 12.46 -14.68 7.19
C LEU A 99 12.64 -15.70 6.06
N GLY A 100 12.68 -15.27 4.80
CA GLY A 100 12.65 -16.15 3.64
C GLY A 100 11.39 -17.00 3.59
N ILE A 101 10.24 -16.37 3.87
CA ILE A 101 8.91 -16.97 3.80
C ILE A 101 8.14 -16.24 2.68
N ASP A 102 7.58 -16.99 1.75
CA ASP A 102 6.80 -16.42 0.65
C ASP A 102 5.43 -15.92 1.15
N LEU A 103 4.99 -14.78 0.64
CA LEU A 103 3.62 -14.29 0.79
C LEU A 103 2.71 -14.97 -0.23
N PRO A 104 1.38 -14.96 0.00
CA PRO A 104 0.42 -15.31 -1.04
C PRO A 104 0.72 -14.55 -2.35
N LEU A 105 0.73 -15.25 -3.49
CA LEU A 105 1.28 -14.72 -4.73
C LEU A 105 0.56 -13.44 -5.19
N SER A 106 -0.75 -13.39 -5.06
CA SER A 106 -1.59 -12.22 -5.37
C SER A 106 -1.23 -11.01 -4.51
N LEU A 107 -1.05 -11.22 -3.19
CA LEU A 107 -0.67 -10.18 -2.26
C LEU A 107 0.76 -9.69 -2.51
N ALA A 108 1.69 -10.62 -2.76
CA ALA A 108 3.07 -10.29 -3.08
C ALA A 108 3.16 -9.39 -4.32
N ARG A 109 2.46 -9.74 -5.40
CA ARG A 109 2.41 -8.92 -6.63
C ARG A 109 1.84 -7.53 -6.40
N LEU A 110 0.79 -7.41 -5.60
CA LEU A 110 0.20 -6.11 -5.26
C LEU A 110 1.15 -5.25 -4.44
N LEU A 111 1.81 -5.82 -3.42
CA LEU A 111 2.77 -5.08 -2.60
C LEU A 111 4.02 -4.71 -3.37
N ASP A 112 4.50 -5.57 -4.27
CA ASP A 112 5.62 -5.28 -5.14
C ASP A 112 5.25 -4.16 -6.14
N PHE A 113 4.03 -4.18 -6.70
CA PHE A 113 3.52 -3.09 -7.55
C PHE A 113 3.41 -1.76 -6.79
N ILE A 114 2.83 -1.78 -5.58
CA ILE A 114 2.74 -0.58 -4.71
C ILE A 114 4.13 -0.07 -4.36
N SER A 115 5.08 -0.95 -4.09
CA SER A 115 6.46 -0.56 -3.74
C SER A 115 7.23 0.02 -4.92
N VAL A 116 6.91 -0.38 -6.15
CA VAL A 116 7.47 0.22 -7.38
C VAL A 116 6.85 1.59 -7.65
N LEU A 117 5.55 1.74 -7.38
CA LEU A 117 4.83 2.99 -7.57
C LEU A 117 5.01 4.00 -6.43
N LEU A 118 5.49 3.59 -5.26
CA LEU A 118 5.82 4.47 -4.14
C LEU A 118 7.35 4.49 -3.96
N PRO A 119 8.08 5.55 -4.35
CA PRO A 119 9.50 5.67 -4.14
C PRO A 119 9.77 5.55 -2.64
N ALA A 120 10.81 4.79 -2.30
CA ALA A 120 11.19 4.37 -0.97
C ALA A 120 11.39 5.51 0.07
N GLN A 121 11.34 6.78 -0.34
CA GLN A 121 11.36 7.96 0.54
C GLN A 121 10.01 8.27 1.22
N ALA A 122 8.89 7.68 0.78
CA ALA A 122 7.60 7.85 1.45
C ALA A 122 7.53 7.15 2.82
N ALA A 123 8.41 6.19 3.10
CA ALA A 123 8.40 5.41 4.34
C ALA A 123 9.00 6.14 5.56
N THR A 124 9.59 7.34 5.39
CA THR A 124 10.26 8.08 6.47
C THR A 124 9.78 9.52 6.63
N THR A 125 8.86 9.97 5.78
CA THR A 125 8.44 11.37 5.82
C THR A 125 7.04 11.44 6.41
N VAL A 126 6.96 11.80 7.69
CA VAL A 126 5.74 12.39 8.26
C VAL A 126 5.53 13.69 7.48
N LEU A 127 4.77 13.60 6.39
CA LEU A 127 4.34 14.77 5.64
C LEU A 127 3.12 15.36 6.33
N PRO A 128 3.01 16.70 6.35
CA PRO A 128 1.89 17.39 6.96
C PRO A 128 0.57 16.87 6.38
N GLU A 129 -0.40 16.74 7.27
CA GLU A 129 -1.75 16.21 7.05
C GLU A 129 -2.50 17.02 5.98
N SER A 130 -2.22 16.75 4.70
CA SER A 130 -3.24 16.86 3.65
C SER A 130 -3.92 15.51 3.51
N PRO A 131 -5.23 15.45 3.23
CA PRO A 131 -5.90 14.17 3.02
C PRO A 131 -5.19 13.44 1.88
N VAL A 132 -4.72 12.22 2.16
CA VAL A 132 -3.98 11.34 1.23
C VAL A 132 -4.68 11.23 -0.13
N GLU A 133 -6.01 11.33 -0.12
CA GLU A 133 -6.90 11.29 -1.28
C GLU A 133 -6.64 12.40 -2.30
N ASP A 134 -6.37 13.64 -1.86
CA ASP A 134 -6.11 14.76 -2.78
C ASP A 134 -4.78 14.58 -3.51
N ARG A 135 -3.76 14.07 -2.82
CA ARG A 135 -2.43 13.83 -3.38
C ARG A 135 -2.48 12.74 -4.45
N CYS A 136 -3.16 11.64 -4.16
CA CYS A 136 -3.38 10.56 -5.13
C CYS A 136 -4.16 11.04 -6.34
N THR A 137 -5.17 11.89 -6.14
CA THR A 137 -5.97 12.46 -7.22
C THR A 137 -5.16 13.39 -8.11
N ILE A 138 -4.31 14.26 -7.53
CA ILE A 138 -3.39 15.14 -8.28
C ILE A 138 -2.40 14.31 -9.11
N LEU A 139 -1.80 13.27 -8.54
CA LEU A 139 -0.86 12.41 -9.26
C LEU A 139 -1.54 11.63 -10.39
N GLY A 140 -2.75 11.11 -10.16
CA GLY A 140 -3.55 10.45 -11.19
C GLY A 140 -3.95 11.39 -12.33
N ALA A 141 -4.36 12.61 -12.00
CA ALA A 141 -4.70 13.65 -12.99
C ALA A 141 -3.48 14.04 -13.83
N ALA A 142 -2.32 14.22 -13.20
CA ALA A 142 -1.06 14.50 -13.91
C ALA A 142 -0.68 13.38 -14.88
N LEU A 143 -0.76 12.13 -14.46
CA LEU A 143 -0.50 10.99 -15.34
C LEU A 143 -1.47 10.96 -16.54
N SER A 144 -2.76 11.25 -16.32
CA SER A 144 -3.73 11.33 -17.41
C SER A 144 -3.43 12.48 -18.38
N LEU A 145 -2.92 13.63 -17.91
CA LEU A 145 -2.58 14.76 -18.76
C LEU A 145 -1.32 14.47 -19.58
N ILE A 146 -0.27 13.95 -18.95
CA ILE A 146 0.98 13.58 -19.61
C ILE A 146 0.74 12.53 -20.71
N THR A 147 -0.17 11.58 -20.49
CA THR A 147 -0.45 10.52 -21.47
C THR A 147 -1.38 10.93 -22.61
N LYS A 148 -2.32 11.85 -22.37
CA LYS A 148 -3.32 12.25 -23.38
C LYS A 148 -2.94 13.51 -24.16
N VAL A 149 -2.27 14.45 -23.51
CA VAL A 149 -1.92 15.77 -24.05
C VAL A 149 -0.49 16.17 -23.65
N PRO A 150 0.53 15.36 -23.99
CA PRO A 150 1.92 15.61 -23.59
C PRO A 150 2.43 16.98 -24.05
N GLU A 151 2.02 17.43 -25.24
CA GLU A 151 2.40 18.75 -25.78
C GLU A 151 1.96 19.94 -24.91
N GLN A 152 0.92 19.78 -24.10
CA GLN A 152 0.45 20.82 -23.17
C GLN A 152 1.16 20.75 -21.81
N CYS A 153 1.89 19.66 -21.55
CA CYS A 153 2.55 19.38 -20.28
C CYS A 153 4.04 19.72 -20.29
N VAL A 154 4.61 20.06 -21.46
CA VAL A 154 6.04 20.35 -21.62
C VAL A 154 6.32 21.86 -21.72
N ASP A 155 7.53 22.25 -21.34
CA ASP A 155 8.08 23.58 -21.55
C ASP A 155 8.68 23.74 -22.96
N ALA A 156 9.29 24.90 -23.22
CA ALA A 156 9.92 25.20 -24.51
C ALA A 156 11.13 24.31 -24.82
N ASP A 157 11.73 23.70 -23.79
CA ASP A 157 12.91 22.84 -23.90
C ASP A 157 12.51 21.35 -24.00
N GLY A 158 11.20 21.04 -23.96
CA GLY A 158 10.66 19.69 -24.09
C GLY A 158 10.60 18.90 -22.77
N TYR A 159 10.85 19.54 -21.64
CA TYR A 159 10.76 18.92 -20.31
C TYR A 159 9.37 19.12 -19.70
N PHE A 160 8.94 18.20 -18.84
CA PHE A 160 7.65 18.32 -18.17
C PHE A 160 7.63 19.48 -17.17
N ASP A 161 6.80 20.48 -17.45
CA ASP A 161 6.61 21.64 -16.58
C ASP A 161 5.55 21.31 -15.52
N CYS A 162 6.02 20.95 -14.34
CA CYS A 162 5.17 20.62 -13.20
C CYS A 162 4.24 21.76 -12.76
N ALA A 163 4.63 23.03 -12.98
CA ALA A 163 3.76 24.17 -12.67
C ALA A 163 2.64 24.27 -13.70
N ARG A 164 2.94 24.07 -14.98
CA ARG A 164 1.94 24.02 -16.05
C ARG A 164 0.99 22.83 -15.89
N ILE A 165 1.49 21.65 -15.49
CA ILE A 165 0.66 20.48 -15.23
C ILE A 165 -0.28 20.74 -14.05
N ALA A 166 0.24 21.29 -12.95
CA ALA A 166 -0.60 21.69 -11.81
C ALA A 166 -1.69 22.69 -12.23
N HIS A 167 -1.33 23.69 -13.03
CA HIS A 167 -2.28 24.65 -13.57
C HIS A 167 -3.40 23.99 -14.38
N LEU A 168 -3.07 23.03 -15.25
CA LEU A 168 -4.06 22.30 -16.05
C LEU A 168 -5.00 21.43 -15.17
N ILE A 169 -4.48 20.83 -14.11
CA ILE A 169 -5.29 20.06 -13.15
C ILE A 169 -6.28 20.97 -12.44
N PHE A 170 -5.84 22.14 -11.98
CA PHE A 170 -6.71 23.10 -11.28
C PHE A 170 -7.70 23.79 -12.23
N ALA A 171 -7.30 24.09 -13.46
CA ALA A 171 -8.20 24.59 -14.50
C ALA A 171 -9.32 23.58 -14.83
N GLN A 172 -9.05 22.28 -14.64
CA GLN A 172 -10.01 21.19 -14.82
C GLN A 172 -10.47 20.59 -13.49
N ALA A 173 -10.37 21.34 -12.38
CA ALA A 173 -10.61 20.81 -11.03
C ALA A 173 -11.99 20.15 -10.88
N ILE A 174 -13.02 20.63 -11.60
CA ILE A 174 -14.37 20.05 -11.59
C ILE A 174 -14.38 18.58 -12.06
N TYR A 175 -13.49 18.20 -12.98
CA TYR A 175 -13.41 16.83 -13.48
C TYR A 175 -12.68 15.89 -12.52
N TRP A 176 -11.67 16.42 -11.81
CA TRP A 176 -10.81 15.63 -10.93
C TRP A 176 -11.32 15.59 -9.49
N PHE A 177 -12.01 16.65 -9.06
CA PHE A 177 -12.49 16.86 -7.70
C PHE A 177 -13.99 17.24 -7.71
N PRO A 178 -14.89 16.29 -8.01
CA PRO A 178 -16.32 16.59 -8.18
C PRO A 178 -17.04 16.92 -6.87
N LEU A 179 -16.45 16.58 -5.71
CA LEU A 179 -17.09 16.69 -4.40
C LEU A 179 -16.66 17.92 -3.59
N ALA A 180 -15.40 18.35 -3.72
CA ALA A 180 -14.83 19.49 -3.03
C ALA A 180 -13.56 19.94 -3.76
N PRO A 181 -13.18 21.24 -3.73
CA PRO A 181 -11.89 21.66 -4.28
C PRO A 181 -10.73 20.97 -3.56
N PRO A 182 -9.58 20.76 -4.23
CA PRO A 182 -8.40 20.16 -3.61
C PRO A 182 -7.95 20.98 -2.39
N GLY A 183 -7.61 20.30 -1.30
CA GLY A 183 -7.07 20.91 -0.08
C GLY A 183 -5.63 21.42 -0.24
N LEU A 184 -4.96 21.05 -1.33
CA LEU A 184 -3.66 21.57 -1.73
C LEU A 184 -3.83 22.79 -2.64
N SER A 185 -2.95 23.77 -2.49
CA SER A 185 -2.82 24.86 -3.46
C SER A 185 -2.12 24.39 -4.73
N GLU A 186 -2.31 25.14 -5.82
CA GLU A 186 -1.65 24.88 -7.11
C GLU A 186 -0.11 24.84 -6.99
N ALA A 187 0.47 25.68 -6.13
CA ALA A 187 1.90 25.69 -5.85
C ALA A 187 2.38 24.43 -5.12
N GLU A 188 1.59 23.93 -4.16
CA GLU A 188 1.87 22.68 -3.44
C GLU A 188 1.70 21.47 -4.35
N ALA A 189 0.71 21.48 -5.24
CA ALA A 189 0.53 20.47 -6.27
C ALA A 189 1.72 20.45 -7.24
N ALA A 190 2.22 21.61 -7.68
CA ALA A 190 3.41 21.69 -8.52
C ALA A 190 4.66 21.16 -7.81
N ALA A 191 4.82 21.47 -6.52
CA ALA A 191 5.91 20.95 -5.69
C ALA A 191 5.82 19.43 -5.51
N LEU A 192 4.61 18.90 -5.32
CA LEU A 192 4.35 17.46 -5.33
C LEU A 192 4.78 16.89 -6.68
N LEU A 193 4.27 17.39 -7.80
CA LEU A 193 4.60 16.85 -9.13
C LEU A 193 6.10 16.83 -9.44
N ARG A 194 6.86 17.85 -9.03
CA ARG A 194 8.33 17.86 -9.22
C ARG A 194 9.03 16.68 -8.56
N GLN A 195 8.51 16.18 -7.45
CA GLN A 195 9.11 15.02 -6.75
C GLN A 195 8.94 13.72 -7.56
N TRP A 196 7.98 13.67 -8.49
CA TRP A 196 7.53 12.43 -9.13
C TRP A 196 7.65 12.41 -10.65
N VAL A 197 7.55 13.57 -11.30
CA VAL A 197 7.54 13.71 -12.77
C VAL A 197 8.90 14.12 -13.34
N ALA A 198 9.70 14.88 -12.57
CA ALA A 198 10.95 15.48 -13.06
C ALA A 198 12.21 14.63 -12.77
N GLN A 199 12.08 13.29 -12.69
CA GLN A 199 13.23 12.37 -12.60
C GLN A 199 13.76 11.96 -13.97
#